data_AF-A0A8A5RCG2-F1
#
_entry.id   AF-A0A8A5RCG2-F1
#
_cell.length_a   1.000
_cell.length_b   1.000
_cell.length_c   1.000
_cell.angle_alpha   90.00
_cell.angle_beta   90.00
_cell.angle_gamma   90.00
#
_symmetry.space_group_name_H-M   'P 1'
#
loop_
_entity.id
_entity.type
_entity.pdbx_description
1 polymer ?
#
loop_
_entity_poly.entity_id
_entity_poly.type
_entity_poly.pdbx_seq_one_letter_code
_entity_poly.pdbx_strand_id
1 'polypeptide(L)'
;MRPWIAVAYSAPVAAATAVFLIYPIGQGSFSDGMPLGISGTFNFMIVFQAEHNILMHPFHMLGVAGVFGGSLFSAMHGSLVTSSLIRETTENESANEGYKFGQEEETYNIVAAHGYFGRLIFQYASFNNSRSLHFFLAAWPVVGIWFTALGISTMAFNLNGFNFNQSVVDSQGRVINTWADIINRANLGMEVMHERNAHNFPLDLAAIEAPTNG
;
A
#
# COMPACT_ATOMS: atom_id res chain seq x y z
N MET A 1 5.42 29.01 1.19
CA MET A 1 5.13 27.63 0.75
C MET A 1 3.63 27.37 0.84
N ARG A 2 3.07 26.44 0.05
CA ARG A 2 1.67 25.99 0.18
C ARG A 2 1.58 24.91 1.29
N PRO A 3 0.48 24.80 2.06
CA PRO A 3 0.47 24.07 3.34
C PRO A 3 0.22 22.55 3.25
N TRP A 4 0.33 21.92 2.07
CA TRP A 4 -0.13 20.52 1.89
C TRP A 4 0.96 19.44 1.99
N ILE A 5 2.20 19.80 2.32
CA ILE A 5 3.25 18.80 2.59
C ILE A 5 2.87 17.90 3.78
N ALA A 6 2.32 18.51 4.84
CA ALA A 6 1.82 17.77 6.00
C ALA A 6 0.67 16.81 5.64
N VAL A 7 -0.14 17.15 4.62
CA VAL A 7 -1.21 16.26 4.13
C VAL A 7 -0.61 15.02 3.47
N ALA A 8 0.44 15.14 2.66
CA ALA A 8 1.13 13.97 2.11
C ALA A 8 1.75 13.11 3.23
N TYR A 9 2.37 13.75 4.23
CA TYR A 9 2.96 13.04 5.38
C TYR A 9 1.92 12.40 6.31
N SER A 10 0.65 12.80 6.24
CA SER A 10 -0.41 12.15 7.02
C SER A 10 -0.62 10.67 6.66
N ALA A 11 -0.28 10.25 5.44
CA ALA A 11 -0.45 8.87 5.00
C ALA A 11 0.42 7.86 5.81
N PRO A 12 1.76 8.04 5.90
CA PRO A 12 2.57 7.17 6.77
C PRO A 12 2.24 7.33 8.26
N VAL A 13 1.84 8.52 8.73
CA VAL A 13 1.38 8.71 10.11
C VAL A 13 0.11 7.89 10.39
N ALA A 14 -0.85 7.88 9.46
CA ALA A 14 -2.07 7.08 9.57
C ALA A 14 -1.76 5.58 9.57
N ALA A 15 -0.86 5.12 8.69
CA ALA A 15 -0.44 3.71 8.64
C ALA A 15 0.23 3.26 9.96
N ALA A 16 1.13 4.08 10.52
CA ALA A 16 1.74 3.80 11.82
C ALA A 16 0.71 3.78 12.95
N THR A 17 -0.23 4.73 12.96
CA THR A 17 -1.32 4.78 13.93
C THR A 17 -2.21 3.53 13.82
N ALA A 18 -2.47 3.03 12.62
CA ALA A 18 -3.28 1.84 12.41
C ALA A 18 -2.68 0.59 13.07
N VAL A 19 -1.38 0.33 12.86
CA VAL A 19 -0.72 -0.91 13.34
C VAL A 19 -0.25 -0.85 14.81
N PHE A 20 -0.02 0.35 15.36
CA PHE A 20 0.47 0.51 16.74
C PHE A 20 -0.61 0.93 17.74
N LEU A 21 -1.76 1.41 17.27
CA LEU A 21 -2.82 1.91 18.14
C LEU A 21 -4.19 1.36 17.79
N ILE A 22 -4.67 1.57 16.56
CA ILE A 22 -6.05 1.20 16.21
C ILE A 22 -6.26 -0.31 16.24
N TYR A 23 -5.34 -1.08 15.66
CA TYR A 23 -5.42 -2.54 15.66
C TYR A 23 -5.38 -3.13 17.08
N PRO A 24 -4.42 -2.77 17.95
CA PRO A 24 -4.47 -3.12 19.37
C PRO A 24 -5.78 -2.79 20.08
N ILE A 25 -6.36 -1.60 19.83
CA ILE A 25 -7.64 -1.21 20.44
C ILE A 25 -8.77 -2.12 19.98
N GLY A 26 -8.83 -2.43 18.69
CA GLY A 26 -9.87 -3.28 18.12
C GLY A 26 -9.79 -4.74 18.59
N GLN A 27 -8.57 -5.26 18.77
CA GLN A 27 -8.32 -6.61 19.29
C GLN A 27 -8.30 -6.68 20.83
N GLY A 28 -8.26 -5.53 21.52
CA GLY A 28 -8.31 -5.46 22.98
C GLY A 28 -6.97 -5.67 23.69
N SER A 29 -5.85 -5.74 22.97
CA SER A 29 -4.51 -5.91 23.55
C SER A 29 -3.40 -5.25 22.72
N PHE A 30 -2.41 -4.67 23.40
CA PHE A 30 -1.18 -4.20 22.76
C PHE A 30 -0.20 -5.33 22.40
N SER A 31 -0.45 -6.57 22.83
CA SER A 31 0.32 -7.75 22.37
C SER A 31 0.19 -7.94 20.86
N ASP A 32 -0.94 -7.55 20.29
CA ASP A 32 -1.29 -7.80 18.89
C ASP A 32 -0.84 -6.62 17.99
N GLY A 33 -0.29 -5.56 18.61
CA GLY A 33 0.35 -4.48 17.89
C GLY A 33 1.61 -4.96 17.15
N MET A 34 1.92 -4.31 16.03
CA MET A 34 3.09 -4.69 15.25
C MET A 34 4.38 -4.61 16.09
N PRO A 35 5.21 -5.67 16.18
CA PRO A 35 6.45 -5.62 16.93
C PRO A 35 7.51 -4.70 16.30
N LEU A 36 8.37 -4.10 17.13
CA LEU A 36 9.48 -3.25 16.69
C LEU A 36 10.72 -4.07 16.28
N GLY A 37 10.60 -4.81 15.18
CA GLY A 37 11.71 -5.57 14.61
C GLY A 37 11.33 -6.28 13.32
N ILE A 38 12.32 -6.53 12.45
CA ILE A 38 12.11 -7.05 11.08
C ILE A 38 11.31 -8.37 11.10
N SER A 39 11.77 -9.36 11.85
CA SER A 39 11.08 -10.66 11.95
C SER A 39 9.72 -10.55 12.65
N GLY A 40 9.59 -9.61 13.59
CA GLY A 40 8.33 -9.34 14.26
C GLY A 40 7.28 -8.72 13.33
N THR A 41 7.69 -7.83 12.42
CA THR A 41 6.82 -7.31 11.35
C THR A 41 6.33 -8.45 10.45
N PHE A 42 7.19 -9.40 10.08
CA PHE A 42 6.76 -10.57 9.30
C PHE A 42 5.78 -11.45 10.07
N ASN A 43 6.01 -11.67 11.36
CA ASN A 43 5.09 -12.42 12.21
C ASN A 43 3.71 -11.74 12.27
N PHE A 44 3.66 -10.43 12.52
CA PHE A 44 2.42 -9.64 12.46
C PHE A 44 1.70 -9.81 11.12
N MET A 45 2.42 -9.66 9.99
CA MET A 45 1.81 -9.79 8.66
C MET A 45 1.22 -11.18 8.39
N ILE A 46 1.87 -12.24 8.85
CA ILE A 46 1.42 -13.63 8.64
C ILE A 46 0.18 -13.92 9.49
N VAL A 47 0.19 -13.54 10.77
CA VAL A 47 -0.94 -13.73 11.69
C VAL A 47 -2.15 -12.90 11.20
N PHE A 48 -1.92 -11.64 10.83
CA PHE A 48 -2.96 -10.78 10.27
C PHE A 48 -3.59 -11.34 9.00
N GLN A 49 -2.82 -12.03 8.14
CA GLN A 49 -3.37 -12.74 6.99
C GLN A 49 -4.23 -13.95 7.40
N ALA A 50 -3.83 -14.70 8.42
CA ALA A 50 -4.59 -15.83 8.93
C ALA A 50 -5.97 -15.38 9.45
N GLU A 51 -6.00 -14.33 10.27
CA GLU A 51 -7.21 -13.84 10.94
C GLU A 51 -8.12 -13.00 10.03
N HIS A 52 -7.54 -12.17 9.15
CA HIS A 52 -8.30 -11.17 8.40
C HIS A 52 -8.36 -11.41 6.89
N ASN A 53 -7.60 -12.38 6.36
CA ASN A 53 -7.49 -12.62 4.92
C ASN A 53 -7.18 -11.34 4.12
N ILE A 54 -6.25 -10.51 4.63
CA ILE A 54 -5.94 -9.17 4.12
C ILE A 54 -5.67 -9.12 2.62
N LEU A 55 -5.07 -10.17 2.04
CA LEU A 55 -4.82 -10.25 0.60
C LEU A 55 -6.11 -10.17 -0.23
N MET A 56 -7.25 -10.57 0.33
CA MET A 56 -8.57 -10.48 -0.29
C MET A 56 -9.34 -9.22 0.09
N HIS A 57 -8.72 -8.26 0.80
CA HIS A 57 -9.34 -7.01 1.18
C HIS A 57 -9.04 -5.89 0.15
N PRO A 58 -10.07 -5.21 -0.40
CA PRO A 58 -9.88 -4.25 -1.50
C PRO A 58 -9.02 -3.05 -1.11
N PHE A 59 -9.08 -2.59 0.15
CA PHE A 59 -8.22 -1.49 0.59
C PHE A 59 -6.74 -1.84 0.61
N HIS A 60 -6.39 -3.10 0.91
CA HIS A 60 -5.01 -3.55 0.81
C HIS A 60 -4.57 -3.62 -0.66
N MET A 61 -5.42 -4.08 -1.58
CA MET A 61 -5.14 -4.07 -3.02
C MET A 61 -4.92 -2.66 -3.56
N LEU A 62 -5.72 -1.67 -3.13
CA LEU A 62 -5.51 -0.25 -3.45
C LEU A 62 -4.17 0.26 -2.90
N GLY A 63 -3.79 -0.20 -1.71
CA GLY A 63 -2.47 0.03 -1.14
C GLY A 63 -1.32 -0.46 -2.00
N VAL A 64 -1.39 -1.72 -2.43
CA VAL A 64 -0.43 -2.35 -3.33
C VAL A 64 -0.33 -1.57 -4.65
N ALA A 65 -1.47 -1.19 -5.24
CA ALA A 65 -1.49 -0.33 -6.44
C ALA A 65 -0.85 1.05 -6.19
N GLY A 66 -1.04 1.62 -5.00
CA GLY A 66 -0.42 2.86 -4.56
C GLY A 66 1.11 2.78 -4.54
N VAL A 67 1.69 1.76 -3.90
CA VAL A 67 3.16 1.62 -3.76
C VAL A 67 3.84 1.14 -5.04
N PHE A 68 3.24 0.20 -5.77
CA PHE A 68 3.76 -0.22 -7.08
C PHE A 68 3.68 0.90 -8.10
N GLY A 69 2.54 1.58 -8.18
CA GLY A 69 2.40 2.75 -9.06
C GLY A 69 3.31 3.89 -8.63
N GLY A 70 3.45 4.18 -7.33
CA GLY A 70 4.39 5.19 -6.82
C GLY A 70 5.84 4.91 -7.25
N SER A 71 6.29 3.65 -7.14
CA SER A 71 7.61 3.22 -7.58
C SER A 71 7.79 3.36 -9.10
N LEU A 72 6.79 2.90 -9.87
CA LEU A 72 6.75 3.02 -11.33
C LEU A 72 6.83 4.49 -11.77
N PHE A 73 6.02 5.36 -11.18
CA PHE A 73 5.96 6.77 -11.56
C PHE A 73 7.19 7.56 -11.10
N SER A 74 7.82 7.16 -9.98
CA SER A 74 9.12 7.69 -9.58
C SER A 74 10.19 7.38 -10.65
N ALA A 75 10.27 6.13 -11.10
CA ALA A 75 11.22 5.72 -12.15
C ALA A 75 10.90 6.38 -13.50
N MET A 76 9.61 6.46 -13.86
CA MET A 76 9.15 7.13 -15.07
C MET A 76 9.51 8.62 -15.06
N HIS A 77 9.21 9.33 -13.98
CA HIS A 77 9.50 10.77 -13.89
C HIS A 77 11.01 11.03 -13.94
N GLY A 78 11.81 10.29 -13.15
CA GLY A 78 13.25 10.41 -13.16
C GLY A 78 13.87 10.15 -14.53
N SER A 79 13.42 9.11 -15.23
CA SER A 79 13.93 8.78 -16.57
C SER A 79 13.55 9.83 -17.63
N LEU A 80 12.31 10.32 -17.63
CA LEU A 80 11.86 11.35 -18.59
C LEU A 80 12.58 12.69 -18.39
N VAL A 81 12.73 13.15 -17.14
CA VAL A 81 13.48 14.37 -16.84
C VAL A 81 14.95 14.22 -17.27
N THR A 82 15.61 13.12 -16.86
CA THR A 82 17.01 12.85 -17.21
C THR A 82 17.23 12.77 -18.73
N SER A 83 16.29 12.16 -19.45
CA SER A 83 16.38 12.03 -20.92
C SER A 83 16.25 13.34 -21.69
N SER A 84 15.80 14.41 -21.04
CA SER A 84 15.48 15.69 -21.68
C SER A 84 16.24 16.88 -21.08
N LEU A 85 17.32 16.62 -20.31
CA LEU A 85 18.22 17.66 -19.84
C LEU A 85 18.79 18.47 -21.01
N ILE A 86 18.85 19.79 -20.83
CA ILE A 86 19.51 20.69 -21.77
C ILE A 86 21.02 20.51 -21.59
N ARG A 87 21.77 20.44 -22.70
CA ARG A 87 23.23 20.24 -22.64
C ARG A 87 23.91 21.54 -22.20
N GLU A 88 24.36 21.56 -20.95
CA GLU A 88 25.13 22.66 -20.35
C GLU A 88 26.58 22.28 -20.00
N THR A 89 26.95 21.01 -20.23
CA THR A 89 28.27 20.46 -19.90
C THR A 89 28.89 19.71 -21.08
N THR A 90 30.17 19.41 -20.95
CA THR A 90 30.95 18.54 -21.84
C THR A 90 30.85 17.07 -21.43
N GLU A 91 31.41 16.18 -22.24
CA GLU A 91 31.41 14.73 -21.99
C GLU A 91 32.36 14.30 -20.86
N ASN A 92 33.26 15.18 -20.43
CA ASN A 92 34.30 14.89 -19.44
C ASN A 92 33.91 15.32 -18.00
N GLU A 93 32.69 15.83 -17.82
CA GLU A 93 32.17 16.29 -16.54
C GLU A 93 30.75 15.76 -16.32
N SER A 94 30.27 15.78 -15.07
CA SER A 94 28.93 15.33 -14.76
C SER A 94 27.88 16.32 -15.29
N ALA A 95 26.83 15.81 -15.93
CA ALA A 95 25.69 16.63 -16.35
C ALA A 95 25.00 17.37 -15.18
N ASN A 96 25.17 16.90 -13.94
CA ASN A 96 24.65 17.59 -12.75
C ASN A 96 25.25 18.98 -12.55
N GLU A 97 26.52 19.18 -12.96
CA GLU A 97 27.20 20.48 -12.87
C GLU A 97 26.58 21.53 -13.81
N GLY A 98 25.78 21.10 -14.80
CA GLY A 98 25.02 21.97 -15.68
C GLY A 98 23.90 22.73 -14.97
N TYR A 99 23.35 22.18 -13.87
CA TYR A 99 22.36 22.87 -13.05
C TYR A 99 23.05 23.74 -11.97
N LYS A 100 22.61 24.99 -11.85
CA LYS A 100 23.03 25.90 -10.78
C LYS A 100 21.89 26.12 -9.79
N PHE A 101 22.18 25.95 -8.50
CA PHE A 101 21.20 26.11 -7.43
C PHE A 101 20.61 27.53 -7.44
N GLY A 102 19.28 27.62 -7.59
CA GLY A 102 18.56 28.89 -7.62
C GLY A 102 18.47 29.55 -9.00
N GLN A 103 18.90 28.88 -10.08
CA GLN A 103 18.67 29.38 -11.45
C GLN A 103 17.17 29.54 -11.76
N GLU A 104 16.84 30.51 -12.61
CA GLU A 104 15.45 30.82 -12.97
C GLU A 104 14.91 29.93 -14.10
N GLU A 105 15.78 29.48 -15.00
CA GLU A 105 15.40 28.66 -16.15
C GLU A 105 15.29 27.17 -15.80
N GLU A 106 14.29 26.50 -16.38
CA GLU A 106 14.09 25.06 -16.22
C GLU A 106 15.26 24.27 -16.87
N THR A 107 15.77 23.26 -16.16
CA THR A 107 16.98 22.51 -16.57
C THR A 107 16.73 21.45 -17.66
N TYR A 108 15.48 21.23 -18.05
CA TYR A 108 15.08 20.17 -18.98
C TYR A 108 13.94 20.64 -19.89
N ASN A 109 13.82 20.00 -21.06
CA ASN A 109 12.80 20.32 -22.05
C ASN A 109 11.53 19.46 -21.85
N ILE A 110 10.55 19.99 -21.14
CA ILE A 110 9.26 19.30 -20.91
C ILE A 110 8.50 18.99 -22.21
N VAL A 111 8.63 19.80 -23.26
CA VAL A 111 7.97 19.55 -24.55
C VAL A 111 8.58 18.34 -25.24
N ALA A 112 9.90 18.16 -25.15
CA ALA A 112 10.59 16.97 -25.64
C ALA A 112 10.17 15.72 -24.84
N ALA A 113 10.14 15.79 -23.51
CA ALA A 113 9.70 14.70 -22.65
C ALA A 113 8.23 14.30 -22.93
N HIS A 114 7.33 15.29 -22.99
CA HIS A 114 5.92 15.08 -23.33
C HIS A 114 5.77 14.47 -24.73
N GLY A 115 6.53 14.97 -25.70
CA GLY A 115 6.54 14.48 -27.07
C GLY A 115 7.02 13.04 -27.18
N TYR A 116 8.04 12.64 -26.42
CA TYR A 116 8.51 11.26 -26.36
C TYR A 116 7.43 10.35 -25.74
N PHE A 117 6.97 10.67 -24.53
CA PHE A 117 6.05 9.81 -23.80
C PHE A 117 4.66 9.73 -24.46
N GLY A 118 4.20 10.84 -25.06
CA GLY A 118 2.95 10.88 -25.82
C GLY A 118 2.99 10.05 -27.10
N ARG A 119 4.17 9.80 -27.68
CA ARG A 119 4.35 8.85 -28.79
C ARG A 119 4.52 7.41 -28.32
N LEU A 120 5.11 7.21 -27.14
CA LEU A 120 5.32 5.89 -26.54
C LEU A 120 4.00 5.19 -26.21
N ILE A 121 3.05 5.94 -25.62
CA ILE A 121 1.74 5.40 -25.20
C ILE A 121 0.63 5.91 -26.15
N PHE A 122 0.16 7.14 -25.93
CA PHE A 122 -0.66 7.94 -26.84
C PHE A 122 -0.75 9.36 -26.28
N GLN A 123 -1.02 10.36 -27.13
CA GLN A 123 -0.81 11.78 -26.81
C GLN A 123 -1.54 12.24 -25.54
N TYR A 124 -2.77 11.78 -25.31
CA TYR A 124 -3.59 12.17 -24.16
C TYR A 124 -3.21 11.49 -22.84
N ALA A 125 -2.38 10.45 -22.86
CA ALA A 125 -1.86 9.80 -21.65
C ALA A 125 -0.65 10.53 -21.04
N SER A 126 -0.11 11.54 -21.73
CA SER A 126 1.08 12.28 -21.32
C SER A 126 0.71 13.63 -20.70
N PHE A 127 1.37 14.00 -19.61
CA PHE A 127 1.21 15.30 -18.98
C PHE A 127 1.99 16.37 -19.77
N ASN A 128 1.31 17.43 -20.19
CA ASN A 128 1.95 18.64 -20.74
C ASN A 128 1.99 19.79 -19.73
N ASN A 129 1.41 19.61 -18.54
CA ASN A 129 1.42 20.57 -17.44
C ASN A 129 2.20 19.99 -16.25
N SER A 130 3.34 20.60 -15.93
CA SER A 130 4.21 20.16 -14.83
C SER A 130 3.50 20.15 -13.46
N ARG A 131 2.59 21.12 -13.20
CA ARG A 131 1.86 21.17 -11.92
C ARG A 131 0.92 19.98 -11.76
N SER A 132 0.21 19.60 -12.83
CA SER A 132 -0.68 18.44 -12.83
C SER A 132 0.10 17.14 -12.67
N LEU A 133 1.25 17.01 -13.35
CA LEU A 133 2.16 15.87 -13.19
C LEU A 133 2.59 15.71 -11.73
N HIS A 134 3.15 16.75 -11.13
CA HIS A 134 3.65 16.68 -9.74
C HIS A 134 2.52 16.49 -8.72
N PHE A 135 1.32 17.04 -8.98
CA PHE A 135 0.15 16.74 -8.18
C PHE A 135 -0.23 15.26 -8.25
N PHE A 136 -0.21 14.64 -9.43
CA PHE A 136 -0.46 13.21 -9.60
C PHE A 136 0.60 12.35 -8.90
N LEU A 137 1.89 12.70 -9.04
CA LEU A 137 2.99 12.02 -8.36
C LEU A 137 2.85 12.04 -6.84
N ALA A 138 2.32 13.13 -6.28
CA ALA A 138 2.01 13.20 -4.85
C ALA A 138 0.74 12.42 -4.50
N ALA A 139 -0.34 12.59 -5.25
CA ALA A 139 -1.66 12.04 -4.92
C ALA A 139 -1.72 10.51 -4.99
N TRP A 140 -1.10 9.90 -6.01
CA TRP A 140 -1.19 8.45 -6.24
C TRP A 140 -0.72 7.60 -5.06
N PRO A 141 0.53 7.73 -4.57
CA PRO A 141 0.98 6.94 -3.43
C PRO A 141 0.27 7.33 -2.14
N VAL A 142 -0.03 8.63 -1.92
CA VAL A 142 -0.70 9.12 -0.70
C VAL A 142 -2.07 8.49 -0.53
N VAL A 143 -2.90 8.51 -1.59
CA VAL A 143 -4.25 7.92 -1.55
C VAL A 143 -4.19 6.42 -1.36
N GLY A 144 -3.27 5.70 -2.03
CA GLY A 144 -3.10 4.26 -1.83
C GLY A 144 -2.73 3.89 -0.39
N ILE A 145 -1.79 4.61 0.22
CA ILE A 145 -1.41 4.38 1.63
C ILE A 145 -2.56 4.74 2.58
N TRP A 146 -3.34 5.79 2.32
CA TRP A 146 -4.55 6.07 3.12
C TRP A 146 -5.53 4.90 3.09
N PHE A 147 -5.81 4.30 1.93
CA PHE A 147 -6.65 3.10 1.87
C PHE A 147 -6.04 1.95 2.66
N THR A 148 -4.73 1.70 2.56
CA THR A 148 -4.07 0.64 3.35
C THR A 148 -4.25 0.87 4.86
N ALA A 149 -4.04 2.10 5.33
CA ALA A 149 -4.22 2.46 6.73
C ALA A 149 -5.68 2.27 7.18
N LEU A 150 -6.65 2.65 6.34
CA LEU A 150 -8.07 2.40 6.58
C LEU A 150 -8.37 0.90 6.62
N GLY A 151 -7.78 0.09 5.73
CA GLY A 151 -7.96 -1.36 5.70
C GLY A 151 -7.54 -2.03 7.00
N ILE A 152 -6.35 -1.72 7.51
CA ILE A 152 -5.90 -2.21 8.82
C ILE A 152 -6.85 -1.71 9.92
N SER A 153 -7.24 -0.44 9.88
CA SER A 153 -8.14 0.17 10.88
C SER A 153 -9.55 -0.44 10.88
N THR A 154 -10.06 -0.94 9.75
CA THR A 154 -11.38 -1.61 9.68
C THR A 154 -11.28 -3.08 10.05
N MET A 155 -10.23 -3.77 9.64
CA MET A 155 -9.96 -5.16 10.02
C MET A 155 -9.66 -5.28 11.52
N ALA A 156 -9.19 -4.21 12.17
CA ALA A 156 -9.14 -4.12 13.64
C ALA A 156 -10.49 -4.40 14.32
N PHE A 157 -11.61 -4.15 13.63
CA PHE A 157 -12.96 -4.47 14.09
C PHE A 157 -13.57 -5.65 13.33
N ASN A 158 -12.72 -6.55 12.85
CA ASN A 158 -13.06 -7.84 12.23
C ASN A 158 -13.91 -7.72 10.95
N LEU A 159 -13.87 -6.57 10.27
CA LEU A 159 -14.37 -6.42 8.90
C LEU A 159 -13.30 -6.88 7.91
N ASN A 160 -13.30 -8.18 7.66
CA ASN A 160 -12.22 -8.90 6.97
C ASN A 160 -12.29 -8.81 5.44
N GLY A 161 -11.26 -9.34 4.78
CA GLY A 161 -11.24 -9.51 3.33
C GLY A 161 -12.35 -10.44 2.82
N PHE A 162 -12.58 -10.44 1.50
CA PHE A 162 -13.61 -11.29 0.92
C PHE A 162 -13.40 -12.77 1.24
N ASN A 163 -14.50 -13.46 1.52
CA ASN A 163 -14.54 -14.90 1.73
C ASN A 163 -15.33 -15.55 0.60
N PHE A 164 -14.63 -16.30 -0.25
CA PHE A 164 -15.21 -17.06 -1.36
C PHE A 164 -15.01 -18.56 -1.19
N ASN A 165 -14.86 -19.03 0.06
CA ASN A 165 -14.70 -20.45 0.35
C ASN A 165 -15.92 -21.23 -0.14
N GLN A 166 -15.69 -22.29 -0.91
CA GLN A 166 -16.71 -23.18 -1.47
C GLN A 166 -17.80 -22.45 -2.28
N SER A 167 -17.48 -21.28 -2.85
CA SER A 167 -18.46 -20.45 -3.56
C SER A 167 -18.90 -21.00 -4.92
N VAL A 168 -18.17 -21.97 -5.48
CA VAL A 168 -18.50 -22.62 -6.75
C VAL A 168 -18.90 -24.07 -6.49
N VAL A 169 -20.10 -24.43 -6.96
CA VAL A 169 -20.71 -25.74 -6.74
C VAL A 169 -21.25 -26.27 -8.07
N ASP A 170 -21.10 -27.57 -8.33
CA ASP A 170 -21.67 -28.21 -9.51
C ASP A 170 -23.17 -28.49 -9.37
N SER A 171 -23.81 -29.01 -10.42
CA SER A 171 -25.24 -29.34 -10.40
C SER A 171 -25.64 -30.43 -9.41
N GLN A 172 -24.68 -31.16 -8.85
CA GLN A 172 -24.90 -32.21 -7.86
C GLN A 172 -24.64 -31.73 -6.42
N GLY A 173 -24.31 -30.44 -6.23
CA GLY A 173 -23.99 -29.91 -4.90
C GLY A 173 -22.55 -30.16 -4.46
N ARG A 174 -21.65 -30.60 -5.34
CA ARG A 174 -20.24 -30.83 -5.01
C ARG A 174 -19.44 -29.55 -5.19
N VAL A 175 -18.62 -29.23 -4.20
CA VAL A 175 -17.73 -28.07 -4.24
C VAL A 175 -16.68 -28.24 -5.34
N ILE A 176 -16.49 -27.20 -6.15
CA ILE A 176 -15.39 -27.07 -7.09
C ILE A 176 -14.43 -26.02 -6.52
N ASN A 177 -13.27 -26.47 -6.04
CA ASN A 177 -12.28 -25.57 -5.45
C ASN A 177 -11.77 -24.55 -6.48
N THR A 178 -11.55 -23.33 -5.99
CA THR A 178 -10.94 -22.21 -6.68
C THR A 178 -9.61 -21.83 -6.02
N TRP A 179 -8.94 -20.80 -6.52
CA TRP A 179 -7.76 -20.24 -5.86
C TRP A 179 -8.07 -19.67 -4.46
N ALA A 180 -9.30 -19.21 -4.21
CA ALA A 180 -9.71 -18.76 -2.88
C ALA A 180 -9.68 -19.90 -1.87
N ASP A 181 -10.10 -21.11 -2.26
CA ASP A 181 -10.05 -22.30 -1.40
C ASP A 181 -8.60 -22.70 -1.11
N ILE A 182 -7.68 -22.54 -2.07
CA ILE A 182 -6.25 -22.78 -1.85
C ILE A 182 -5.65 -21.76 -0.88
N ILE A 183 -6.01 -20.48 -0.99
CA ILE A 183 -5.62 -19.44 -0.02
C ILE A 183 -6.16 -19.80 1.37
N ASN A 184 -7.41 -20.25 1.47
CA ASN A 184 -7.99 -20.68 2.72
C ASN A 184 -7.21 -21.84 3.37
N ARG A 185 -6.69 -22.79 2.58
CA ARG A 185 -5.81 -23.85 3.10
C ARG A 185 -4.49 -23.32 3.68
N ALA A 186 -3.92 -22.28 3.07
CA ALA A 186 -2.73 -21.62 3.60
C ALA A 186 -3.03 -20.88 4.91
N ASN A 187 -4.15 -20.13 4.95
CA ASN A 187 -4.61 -19.43 6.15
C ASN A 187 -4.85 -20.41 7.31
N LEU A 188 -5.51 -21.54 7.07
CA LEU A 188 -5.69 -22.59 8.09
C LEU A 188 -4.36 -23.12 8.64
N GLY A 189 -3.33 -23.25 7.79
CA GLY A 189 -2.00 -23.67 8.23
C GLY A 189 -1.33 -22.65 9.15
N MET A 190 -1.58 -21.36 8.94
CA MET A 190 -1.10 -20.28 9.81
C MET A 190 -1.91 -20.25 11.12
N GLU A 191 -3.24 -20.32 11.03
CA GLU A 191 -4.19 -20.30 12.13
C GLU A 191 -3.89 -21.40 13.17
N VAL A 192 -3.73 -22.66 12.74
CA VAL A 192 -3.51 -23.76 13.69
C VAL A 192 -2.12 -23.79 14.33
N MET A 193 -1.18 -22.99 13.82
CA MET A 193 0.23 -22.97 14.28
C MET A 193 0.59 -21.72 15.08
N HIS A 194 -0.09 -20.59 14.83
CA HIS A 194 0.17 -19.36 15.56
C HIS A 194 -0.24 -19.49 17.03
N GLU A 195 0.55 -18.86 17.91
CA GLU A 195 0.36 -18.90 19.36
C GLU A 195 0.02 -20.28 19.94
N ARG A 196 0.75 -21.31 19.51
CA ARG A 196 0.52 -22.75 19.81
C ARG A 196 0.25 -23.16 21.27
N ASN A 197 0.50 -22.28 22.24
CA ASN A 197 0.32 -22.53 23.68
C ASN A 197 -0.65 -21.52 24.36
N ALA A 198 -1.29 -20.63 23.60
CA ALA A 198 -2.17 -19.57 24.13
C ALA A 198 -3.66 -20.00 24.17
N HIS A 199 -4.10 -20.76 23.17
CA HIS A 199 -5.50 -21.12 22.98
C HIS A 199 -5.93 -22.34 23.82
N ASN A 200 -6.93 -22.16 24.69
CA ASN A 200 -7.56 -23.23 25.49
C ASN A 200 -8.97 -23.64 24.99
N PHE A 201 -9.51 -22.87 24.03
CA PHE A 201 -10.83 -23.05 23.45
C PHE A 201 -10.73 -23.20 21.93
N PRO A 202 -11.71 -23.82 21.26
CA PRO A 202 -11.63 -24.14 19.84
C PRO A 202 -11.85 -22.94 18.90
N LEU A 203 -12.29 -21.79 19.41
CA LEU A 203 -12.50 -20.57 18.64
C LEU A 203 -11.57 -19.49 19.16
N ASP A 204 -10.81 -18.90 18.24
CA ASP A 204 -10.03 -17.71 18.50
C ASP A 204 -10.92 -16.48 18.29
N LEU A 205 -11.36 -15.88 19.40
CA LEU A 205 -12.23 -14.72 19.43
C LEU A 205 -11.62 -13.68 20.36
N ALA A 206 -11.23 -12.54 19.79
CA ALA A 206 -10.93 -11.34 20.55
C ALA A 206 -12.21 -10.51 20.71
N ALA A 207 -12.73 -10.42 21.94
CA ALA A 207 -13.87 -9.57 22.26
C ALA A 207 -13.57 -8.71 23.50
N ILE A 208 -13.97 -7.45 23.43
CA ILE A 208 -14.08 -6.58 24.60
C ILE A 208 -15.21 -7.14 25.46
N GLU A 209 -14.99 -7.35 26.77
CA GLU A 209 -16.04 -7.77 27.70
C GLU A 209 -17.28 -6.87 27.53
N ALA A 210 -18.46 -7.48 27.35
CA ALA A 210 -19.71 -6.75 27.38
C ALA A 210 -19.82 -6.02 28.73
N PRO A 211 -20.29 -4.75 28.78
CA PRO A 211 -20.45 -4.07 30.05
C PRO A 211 -21.38 -4.91 30.92
N THR A 212 -20.86 -5.36 32.06
CA THR A 212 -21.70 -5.93 33.10
C THR A 212 -22.57 -4.78 33.60
N ASN A 213 -23.84 -4.78 33.20
CA ASN A 213 -24.83 -3.86 33.76
C ASN A 213 -24.90 -4.15 35.27
N GLY A 214 -24.26 -3.29 36.07
CA GLY A 214 -24.50 -3.17 37.50
C GLY A 214 -25.82 -2.47 37.79
#